data_AF-A0A496UJH7-F1
#
_entry.id   AF-A0A496UJH7-F1
#
_cell.length_a   1.000
_cell.length_b   1.000
_cell.length_c   1.000
_cell.angle_alpha   90.00
_cell.angle_beta   90.00
_cell.angle_gamma   90.00
#
_symmetry.space_group_name_H-M   'P 1'
#
loop_
_entity.id
_entity.type
_entity.pdbx_description
1 polymer ?
#
loop_
_entity_poly.entity_id
_entity_poly.type
_entity_poly.pdbx_seq_one_letter_code
_entity_poly.pdbx_strand_id
1 'polypeptide(L)'
;MRNLLVIVVTMLLLAAPSIAGDIRLEGSNFTTVGYIRDSGRIENASFEILGYIKEDGRIEDDSFHTLGYIDENGRIEDDSFQELYSLNGNGRLTDISFMKVAEIHSDGTVENNHFQVILYADGTHAEMTRRIAVFLVFFSDLLED
;
A
#
# COMPACT_ATOMS: atom_id res chain seq x y z
N MET A 1 26.17 -27.76 -40.02
CA MET A 1 26.26 -27.37 -38.59
C MET A 1 25.87 -25.89 -38.52
N ARG A 2 24.60 -25.55 -38.70
CA ARG A 2 23.49 -25.61 -37.73
C ARG A 2 23.64 -24.52 -36.65
N ASN A 3 23.37 -23.28 -37.05
CA ASN A 3 22.61 -22.25 -36.32
C ASN A 3 22.67 -22.32 -34.79
N LEU A 4 23.86 -22.27 -34.20
CA LEU A 4 24.03 -22.31 -32.73
C LEU A 4 24.66 -21.05 -32.14
N LEU A 5 24.97 -20.04 -32.96
CA LEU A 5 25.61 -18.80 -32.52
C LEU A 5 24.64 -17.60 -32.43
N VAL A 6 23.39 -17.75 -32.84
CA VAL A 6 22.40 -16.65 -32.88
C VAL A 6 21.38 -16.74 -31.73
N ILE A 7 21.32 -17.85 -31.00
CA ILE A 7 20.30 -18.04 -29.94
C ILE A 7 20.80 -17.57 -28.56
N VAL A 8 22.10 -17.41 -28.36
CA VAL A 8 22.65 -16.97 -27.05
C VAL A 8 22.67 -15.43 -26.89
N VAL A 9 22.44 -14.67 -27.98
CA VAL A 9 22.47 -13.20 -27.97
C VAL A 9 21.07 -12.58 -27.80
N THR A 10 20.00 -13.39 -27.79
CA THR A 10 18.61 -12.90 -27.72
C THR A 10 17.89 -13.32 -26.45
N MET A 11 18.61 -13.40 -25.34
CA MET A 11 18.00 -13.34 -24.01
C MET A 11 18.31 -11.97 -23.40
N LEU A 12 17.92 -10.92 -24.13
CA LEU A 12 17.64 -9.63 -23.50
C LEU A 12 16.35 -9.86 -22.70
N LEU A 13 16.48 -10.39 -21.49
CA LEU A 13 15.48 -10.19 -20.46
C LEU A 13 15.31 -8.67 -20.40
N LEU A 14 14.17 -8.20 -20.91
CA LEU A 14 13.63 -6.91 -20.55
C LEU A 14 13.45 -6.94 -19.04
N ALA A 15 14.51 -6.66 -18.29
CA ALA A 15 14.37 -6.13 -16.96
C ALA A 15 13.63 -4.82 -17.18
N ALA A 16 12.30 -4.86 -17.06
CA ALA A 16 11.53 -3.65 -16.90
C ALA A 16 12.22 -2.89 -15.76
N PRO A 17 12.52 -1.59 -15.92
CA PRO A 17 13.02 -0.83 -14.80
C PRO A 17 11.99 -0.98 -13.69
N SER A 18 12.38 -1.65 -12.60
CA SER A 18 11.66 -1.52 -11.34
C SER A 18 11.75 -0.05 -11.01
N ILE A 19 10.67 0.70 -11.24
CA ILE A 19 10.56 2.05 -10.74
C ILE A 19 10.55 1.88 -9.22
N ALA A 20 11.72 2.05 -8.61
CA ALA A 20 11.86 2.07 -7.17
C ALA A 20 10.92 3.17 -6.65
N GLY A 21 10.06 2.84 -5.70
CA GLY A 21 9.05 3.74 -5.15
C GLY A 21 7.61 3.19 -5.24
N ASP A 22 7.30 2.34 -6.22
CA ASP A 22 5.99 1.71 -6.29
C ASP A 22 5.86 0.53 -5.30
N ILE A 23 4.65 0.37 -4.76
CA ILE A 23 4.26 -0.73 -3.88
C ILE A 23 3.15 -1.51 -4.57
N ARG A 24 3.32 -2.82 -4.72
CA ARG A 24 2.27 -3.76 -5.15
C ARG A 24 1.69 -4.44 -3.93
N LEU A 25 0.37 -4.49 -3.84
CA LEU A 25 -0.36 -5.08 -2.73
C LEU A 25 -1.04 -6.38 -3.18
N GLU A 26 -0.86 -7.44 -2.42
CA GLU A 26 -1.44 -8.77 -2.66
C GLU A 26 -2.19 -9.27 -1.43
N GLY A 27 -3.36 -9.86 -1.63
CA GLY A 27 -4.11 -10.50 -0.55
C GLY A 27 -3.45 -11.79 -0.07
N SER A 28 -4.03 -12.39 0.98
CA SER A 28 -3.56 -13.67 1.57
C SER A 28 -3.55 -14.86 0.60
N ASN A 29 -4.33 -14.78 -0.48
CA ASN A 29 -4.37 -15.74 -1.59
C ASN A 29 -3.39 -15.42 -2.73
N PHE A 30 -2.49 -14.44 -2.54
CA PHE A 30 -1.51 -13.96 -3.52
C PHE A 30 -2.11 -13.36 -4.80
N THR A 31 -3.37 -12.94 -4.76
CA THR A 31 -3.94 -12.12 -5.85
C THR A 31 -3.65 -10.65 -5.58
N THR A 32 -3.18 -9.93 -6.60
CA THR A 32 -3.04 -8.48 -6.52
C THR A 32 -4.38 -7.83 -6.17
N VAL A 33 -4.37 -6.95 -5.17
CA VAL A 33 -5.55 -6.15 -4.78
C VAL A 33 -5.38 -4.69 -5.16
N GLY A 34 -4.16 -4.19 -5.26
CA GLY A 34 -3.90 -2.82 -5.67
C GLY A 34 -2.43 -2.46 -5.82
N TYR A 35 -2.20 -1.21 -6.18
CA TYR A 35 -0.88 -0.60 -6.32
C TYR A 35 -0.90 0.77 -5.65
N ILE A 36 0.19 1.12 -4.97
CA ILE A 36 0.46 2.48 -4.51
C ILE A 36 1.69 2.96 -5.25
N ARG A 37 1.51 3.95 -6.11
CA ARG A 37 2.61 4.54 -6.89
C ARG A 37 3.46 5.45 -6.01
N ASP A 38 4.72 5.61 -6.38
CA ASP A 38 5.65 6.57 -5.76
C ASP A 38 5.04 7.99 -5.70
N SER A 39 4.32 8.38 -6.76
CA SER A 39 3.61 9.66 -6.86
C SER A 39 2.44 9.86 -5.89
N GLY A 40 2.06 8.85 -5.11
CA GLY A 40 0.88 8.90 -4.26
C GLY A 40 -0.40 8.38 -4.90
N ARG A 41 -0.42 8.12 -6.21
CA ARG A 41 -1.58 7.52 -6.89
C ARG A 41 -1.85 6.11 -6.37
N ILE A 42 -3.09 5.82 -6.01
CA ILE A 42 -3.56 4.50 -5.58
C ILE A 42 -4.44 3.92 -6.69
N GLU A 43 -4.18 2.67 -7.05
CA GLU A 43 -4.88 1.96 -8.11
C GLU A 43 -5.36 0.59 -7.63
N ASN A 44 -6.48 0.11 -8.19
CA ASN A 44 -6.88 -1.28 -8.00
C ASN A 44 -6.07 -2.25 -8.89
N ALA A 45 -6.35 -3.55 -8.79
CA ALA A 45 -5.69 -4.59 -9.59
C ALA A 45 -5.89 -4.43 -11.11
N SER A 46 -6.92 -3.71 -11.54
CA SER A 46 -7.21 -3.38 -12.95
C SER A 46 -6.59 -2.06 -13.40
N PHE A 47 -5.76 -1.42 -12.56
CA PHE A 47 -5.11 -0.11 -12.80
C PHE A 47 -6.07 1.08 -12.86
N GLU A 48 -7.31 0.91 -12.42
CA GLU A 48 -8.25 2.02 -12.24
C GLU A 48 -7.84 2.81 -11.00
N ILE A 49 -7.98 4.13 -11.07
CA ILE A 49 -7.61 5.03 -9.97
C ILE A 49 -8.64 4.91 -8.88
N LEU A 50 -8.18 4.67 -7.65
CA LEU A 50 -9.02 4.73 -6.47
C LEU A 50 -8.91 6.08 -5.75
N GLY A 51 -7.70 6.65 -5.77
CA GLY A 51 -7.44 7.92 -5.08
C GLY A 51 -5.97 8.28 -5.04
N TYR A 52 -5.63 9.21 -4.15
CA TYR A 52 -4.30 9.77 -4.01
C TYR A 52 -3.94 10.03 -2.54
N ILE A 53 -2.66 9.82 -2.21
CA ILE A 53 -2.02 10.33 -1.00
C ILE A 53 -1.17 11.54 -1.40
N LYS A 54 -1.49 12.71 -0.87
CA LYS A 54 -0.75 13.94 -1.14
C LYS A 54 0.47 14.05 -0.23
N GLU A 55 1.47 14.82 -0.65
CA GLU A 55 2.70 15.04 0.13
C GLU A 55 2.44 15.68 1.50
N ASP A 56 1.37 16.49 1.62
CA ASP A 56 0.93 17.10 2.89
C ASP A 56 0.11 16.15 3.78
N GLY A 57 -0.05 14.89 3.38
CA GLY A 57 -0.80 13.88 4.13
C GLY A 57 -2.30 13.88 3.87
N ARG A 58 -2.84 14.73 2.97
CA ARG A 58 -4.24 14.66 2.55
C ARG A 58 -4.52 13.40 1.72
N ILE A 59 -5.66 12.75 1.95
CA ILE A 59 -6.14 11.60 1.17
C ILE A 59 -7.33 12.05 0.33
N GLU A 60 -7.30 11.76 -0.97
CA GLU A 60 -8.33 12.12 -1.94
C GLU A 60 -8.87 10.89 -2.68
N ASP A 61 -10.13 10.92 -3.09
CA ASP A 61 -10.70 9.97 -4.05
C ASP A 61 -10.24 10.26 -5.50
N ASP A 62 -10.71 9.46 -6.45
CA ASP A 62 -10.41 9.60 -7.88
C ASP A 62 -10.96 10.89 -8.52
N SER A 63 -11.92 11.52 -7.84
CA SER A 63 -12.61 12.75 -8.21
C SER A 63 -12.08 13.97 -7.44
N PHE A 64 -11.00 13.80 -6.67
CA PHE A 64 -10.33 14.81 -5.85
C PHE A 64 -11.14 15.36 -4.66
N HIS A 65 -12.17 14.65 -4.19
CA HIS A 65 -12.78 14.95 -2.90
C HIS A 65 -11.87 14.43 -1.78
N THR A 66 -11.77 15.21 -0.70
CA THR A 66 -11.00 14.79 0.47
C THR A 66 -11.75 13.69 1.22
N LEU A 67 -11.05 12.58 1.48
CA LEU A 67 -11.55 11.47 2.31
C LEU A 67 -11.07 11.59 3.76
N GLY A 68 -9.88 12.16 3.95
CA GLY A 68 -9.26 12.26 5.26
C GLY A 68 -7.81 12.74 5.21
N TYR A 69 -7.13 12.56 6.33
CA TYR A 69 -5.75 13.01 6.54
C TYR A 69 -4.94 11.97 7.32
N ILE A 70 -3.64 11.95 7.10
CA ILE A 70 -2.68 11.28 7.97
C ILE A 70 -1.56 12.27 8.31
N ASP A 71 -1.25 12.46 9.60
CA ASP A 71 -0.24 13.40 10.10
C ASP A 71 1.14 12.73 10.36
N GLU A 72 2.22 13.49 10.51
CA GLU A 72 3.58 12.93 10.69
C GLU A 72 3.69 11.98 11.89
N ASN A 73 2.80 12.08 12.88
CA ASN A 73 2.76 11.21 14.06
C ASN A 73 1.94 9.93 13.82
N GLY A 74 1.34 9.79 12.64
CA GLY A 74 0.53 8.64 12.22
C GLY A 74 -0.92 8.70 12.72
N ARG A 75 -1.42 9.86 13.14
CA ARG A 75 -2.84 10.07 13.42
C ARG A 75 -3.61 10.10 12.09
N ILE A 76 -4.64 9.28 11.97
CA ILE A 76 -5.47 9.15 10.77
C ILE A 76 -6.87 9.68 11.09
N GLU A 77 -7.34 10.63 10.31
CA GLU A 77 -8.62 11.33 10.51
C GLU A 77 -9.48 11.31 9.25
N ASP A 78 -10.80 11.46 9.41
CA ASP A 78 -11.70 11.72 8.30
C ASP A 78 -11.62 13.18 7.79
N ASP A 79 -12.45 13.51 6.80
CA ASP A 79 -12.53 14.85 6.20
C ASP A 79 -13.02 15.94 7.18
N SER A 80 -13.60 15.53 8.30
CA SER A 80 -14.13 16.35 9.38
C SER A 80 -13.18 16.44 10.57
N PHE A 81 -11.95 15.90 10.45
CA PHE A 81 -10.92 15.84 11.49
C PHE A 81 -11.33 15.01 12.72
N GLN A 82 -12.23 14.06 12.54
CA GLN A 82 -12.47 13.04 13.56
C GLN A 82 -11.43 11.94 13.42
N GLU A 83 -10.79 11.57 14.52
CA GLU A 83 -9.83 10.46 14.54
C GLU A 83 -10.51 9.13 14.24
N LEU A 84 -9.92 8.38 13.31
CA LEU A 84 -10.35 7.05 12.90
C LEU A 84 -9.41 5.99 13.46
N TYR A 85 -8.11 6.21 13.26
CA TYR A 85 -7.05 5.27 13.63
C TYR A 85 -5.75 5.99 14.02
N SER A 86 -4.86 5.26 14.69
CA SER A 86 -3.48 5.70 14.95
C SER A 86 -2.49 4.64 14.49
N LEU A 87 -1.50 5.06 13.71
CA LEU A 87 -0.35 4.28 13.28
C LEU A 87 0.87 4.74 14.06
N ASN A 88 1.55 3.82 14.74
CA ASN A 88 2.80 4.16 15.43
C ASN A 88 4.04 3.85 14.57
N GLY A 89 5.22 4.25 15.05
CA GLY A 89 6.49 4.03 14.34
C GLY A 89 6.96 2.57 14.24
N ASN A 90 6.27 1.61 14.87
CA ASN A 90 6.55 0.18 14.69
C ASN A 90 5.58 -0.52 13.75
N GLY A 91 4.68 0.23 13.10
CA GLY A 91 3.73 -0.30 12.13
C GLY A 91 2.44 -0.86 12.74
N ARG A 92 2.24 -0.75 14.05
CA ARG A 92 0.98 -1.11 14.70
C ARG A 92 -0.07 -0.03 14.40
N LEU A 93 -1.17 -0.46 13.81
CA LEU A 93 -2.38 0.33 13.56
C LEU A 93 -3.43 0.00 14.62
N THR A 94 -3.99 1.02 15.27
CA THR A 94 -5.03 0.88 16.30
C THR A 94 -6.26 1.72 16.00
N ASP A 95 -7.41 1.27 16.46
CA ASP A 95 -8.63 2.07 16.51
C ASP A 95 -8.58 3.16 17.60
N ILE A 96 -9.65 3.95 17.73
CA ILE A 96 -9.82 4.99 18.76
C ILE A 96 -9.86 4.46 20.20
N SER A 97 -10.06 3.15 20.39
CA SER A 97 -9.99 2.47 21.68
C SER A 97 -8.60 1.89 21.97
N PHE A 98 -7.61 2.20 21.12
CA PHE A 98 -6.23 1.70 21.15
C PHE A 98 -6.11 0.18 20.94
N MET A 99 -7.17 -0.45 20.44
CA MET A 99 -7.15 -1.88 20.10
C MET A 99 -6.41 -2.07 18.79
N LYS A 100 -5.54 -3.10 18.71
CA LYS A 100 -4.85 -3.43 17.44
C LYS A 100 -5.90 -3.79 16.42
N VAL A 101 -5.80 -3.22 15.22
CA VAL A 101 -6.57 -3.67 14.05
C VAL A 101 -5.65 -4.30 13.00
N ALA A 102 -4.43 -3.77 12.85
CA ALA A 102 -3.41 -4.36 12.00
C ALA A 102 -1.99 -4.09 12.52
N GLU A 103 -1.03 -4.86 12.02
CA GLU A 103 0.40 -4.64 12.22
C GLU A 103 1.10 -4.78 10.86
N ILE A 104 1.79 -3.71 10.44
CA ILE A 104 2.48 -3.60 9.15
C ILE A 104 3.97 -3.73 9.40
N HIS A 105 4.55 -4.85 8.96
CA HIS A 105 5.96 -5.15 9.15
C HIS A 105 6.82 -4.45 8.09
N SER A 106 8.09 -4.21 8.42
CA SER A 106 9.05 -3.54 7.53
C SER A 106 9.35 -4.33 6.24
N ASP A 107 9.05 -5.62 6.22
CA ASP A 107 9.17 -6.49 5.05
C ASP A 107 7.94 -6.45 4.13
N GLY A 108 6.92 -5.65 4.47
CA GLY A 108 5.69 -5.51 3.70
C GLY A 108 4.57 -6.49 4.11
N THR A 109 4.81 -7.38 5.07
CA THR A 109 3.75 -8.26 5.60
C THR A 109 2.77 -7.46 6.46
N VAL A 110 1.47 -7.67 6.30
CA VAL A 110 0.43 -7.10 7.17
C VAL A 110 -0.38 -8.20 7.82
N GLU A 111 -0.50 -8.15 9.13
CA GLU A 111 -1.35 -9.04 9.91
C GLU A 111 -2.48 -8.30 10.62
N ASN A 112 -3.59 -8.98 10.88
CA ASN A 112 -4.70 -8.45 11.68
C ASN A 112 -4.46 -8.65 13.20
N ASN A 113 -5.46 -8.30 14.00
CA ASN A 113 -5.51 -8.51 15.45
C ASN A 113 -5.45 -9.98 15.90
N HIS A 114 -5.80 -10.91 15.02
CA HIS A 114 -5.72 -12.37 15.23
C HIS A 114 -4.40 -12.98 14.73
N PHE A 115 -3.41 -12.16 14.36
CA PHE A 115 -2.11 -12.59 13.81
C PHE A 115 -2.23 -13.36 12.49
N GLN A 116 -3.32 -13.17 11.76
CA GLN A 116 -3.49 -13.72 10.42
C GLN A 116 -2.95 -12.72 9.42
N VAL A 117 -2.15 -13.20 8.47
CA VAL A 117 -1.66 -12.36 7.37
C VAL A 117 -2.82 -12.05 6.43
N ILE A 118 -3.10 -10.76 6.24
CA ILE A 118 -4.20 -10.25 5.40
C ILE A 118 -3.70 -9.63 4.10
N LEU A 119 -2.45 -9.15 4.09
CA LEU A 119 -1.85 -8.47 2.94
C LEU A 119 -0.33 -8.71 2.90
N TYR A 120 0.20 -8.80 1.70
CA TYR A 120 1.61 -8.70 1.40
C TYR A 120 1.85 -7.45 0.53
N ALA A 121 2.92 -6.72 0.82
CA ALA A 121 3.38 -5.62 0.00
C ALA A 121 4.77 -5.95 -0.57
N ASP A 122 4.92 -5.83 -1.89
CA ASP A 122 6.20 -5.90 -2.57
C ASP A 122 6.57 -4.50 -3.11
N GLY A 123 7.86 -4.16 -3.06
CA GLY A 123 8.37 -2.83 -3.39
C GLY A 123 9.18 -2.20 -2.27
N THR A 124 9.73 -1.02 -2.54
CA THR A 124 10.49 -0.26 -1.53
C THR A 124 10.14 1.22 -1.66
N HIS A 125 9.66 1.80 -0.55
CA HIS A 125 9.37 3.23 -0.44
C HIS A 125 9.67 3.69 1.00
N ALA A 126 10.18 4.92 1.18
CA ALA A 126 10.53 5.46 2.50
C ALA A 126 9.34 5.43 3.49
N GLU A 127 8.19 5.90 3.02
CA GLU A 127 6.91 5.90 3.74
C GLU A 127 6.03 4.64 3.51
N MET A 128 6.62 3.46 3.23
CA MET A 128 5.86 2.26 2.85
C MET A 128 4.77 1.91 3.87
N THR A 129 5.12 1.84 5.16
CA THR A 129 4.20 1.52 6.25
C THR A 129 3.00 2.47 6.30
N ARG A 130 3.26 3.78 6.16
CA ARG A 130 2.24 4.84 6.17
C ARG A 130 1.30 4.72 4.98
N ARG A 131 1.85 4.47 3.79
CA ARG A 131 1.08 4.28 2.55
C ARG A 131 0.18 3.05 2.62
N ILE A 132 0.69 1.94 3.15
CA ILE A 132 -0.10 0.73 3.39
C ILE A 132 -1.23 1.01 4.37
N ALA A 133 -0.97 1.71 5.47
CA ALA A 133 -2.02 2.07 6.44
C ALA A 133 -3.14 2.90 5.79
N VAL A 134 -2.80 3.89 4.97
CA VAL A 134 -3.79 4.67 4.21
C VAL A 134 -4.61 3.79 3.27
N PHE A 135 -3.98 2.87 2.55
CA PHE A 135 -4.69 1.93 1.69
C PHE A 135 -5.68 1.08 2.50
N LEU A 136 -5.23 0.53 3.64
CA LEU A 136 -6.05 -0.31 4.51
C LEU A 136 -7.28 0.45 5.03
N VAL A 137 -7.12 1.71 5.42
CA VAL A 137 -8.18 2.52 6.04
C VAL A 137 -9.19 3.08 5.02
N PHE A 138 -8.73 3.55 3.86
CA PHE A 138 -9.58 4.32 2.94
C PHE A 138 -9.93 3.60 1.65
N PHE A 139 -9.19 2.56 1.26
CA PHE A 139 -9.28 1.96 -0.08
C PHE A 139 -9.38 0.43 -0.05
N SER A 140 -9.67 -0.16 1.11
CA SER A 140 -9.83 -1.61 1.27
C SER A 140 -10.83 -1.95 2.36
N ASP A 141 -11.41 -3.15 2.28
CA ASP A 141 -12.26 -3.72 3.32
C ASP A 141 -11.49 -4.74 4.20
N LEU A 142 -10.14 -4.68 4.22
CA LEU A 142 -9.29 -5.71 4.85
C LEU A 142 -9.17 -5.60 6.38
N LEU A 143 -9.55 -4.45 6.95
CA LEU A 143 -9.55 -4.23 8.41
C LEU A 143 -10.84 -4.74 9.07
N GLU A 144 -11.81 -5.18 8.28
CA GLU A 144 -13.07 -5.73 8.76
C GLU A 144 -12.93 -7.26 8.89
N ASP A 145 -12.84 -7.77 10.13
CA ASP A 145 -13.30 -9.10 10.61
C ASP A 145 -13.02 -9.30 12.11
#